data_AF-A0A2E6KCB9-F1
#
_entry.id   AF-A0A2E6KCB9-F1
#
_cell.length_a   1.000
_cell.length_b   1.000
_cell.length_c   1.000
_cell.angle_alpha   90.00
_cell.angle_beta   90.00
_cell.angle_gamma   90.00
#
_symmetry.space_group_name_H-M   'P 1'
#
loop_
_entity.id
_entity.type
_entity.pdbx_description
1 polymer ?
#
loop_
_entity_poly.entity_id
_entity_poly.type
_entity_poly.pdbx_seq_one_letter_code
_entity_poly.pdbx_strand_id
1 'polypeptide(L)'
;MGVKSWLFSKLLRKTRRSYNDGKFQTSLRRSLVYGKLFRNNISFMDLSARSALRLSKYELAAKKYRTADKYGLYLRDHNINHFNAEIRAGFIEEAYSVMSSGDGENFDSQMSEILKSLKKLNENERVETIQNIGSIHKIPKEIAELLPWKPKKIEVRKDSDQSYYMLTNELLEVDRYRREISRIKQSGAFRLMSHITESVRSPRKLIFLPFSFTKLALGIINQRTGKTNNSMPSQFPIGNLGVNRNCIVFFPTNGVGFGHFTRLLSLAKKIREKDKDIEIIFFTTMPTLHILAEEGFPAYHISGRYRYNDMPPNIWNSLCEEMLNMIFSLHRPKAFVFDGSYPYRGMLNAIKSRPTDMLKIWLRRGAIKENSKSIPVDSINHFHAIVRPGDSVDTDFGSELDHGTAVIQCNPIMLTESDKMAPKGDLRKRLGIPLDSTLCYIQLGAGNINDIDSELSWTIKAIEKYPEIYIVIGESMLGERLSSEYKRVRILRDYPNSRYFSDFDFAILAGGYNSFHEAIEASLPTICYPNMKTGRDDQLARAVVAEEAGCMVVLKNRTENKIQIAIERISEPEVRDMMKANFSILHRTNGSEQVADWILEQIN
;
A
#
# COMPACT_ATOMS: atom_id res chain seq x y z
N MET A 1 15.61 -58.29 -30.17
CA MET A 1 14.75 -57.46 -29.27
C MET A 1 14.87 -57.99 -27.85
N GLY A 2 15.40 -57.19 -26.91
CA GLY A 2 15.66 -57.65 -25.54
C GLY A 2 14.38 -57.95 -24.74
N VAL A 3 14.45 -58.93 -23.84
CA VAL A 3 13.36 -59.43 -22.98
C VAL A 3 12.55 -58.31 -22.30
N LYS A 4 13.22 -57.20 -21.91
CA LYS A 4 12.59 -56.02 -21.31
C LYS A 4 11.61 -55.28 -22.25
N SER A 5 11.93 -55.18 -23.54
CA SER A 5 11.07 -54.48 -24.53
C SER A 5 9.81 -55.29 -24.85
N TRP A 6 9.95 -56.62 -24.97
CA TRP A 6 8.80 -57.52 -25.13
C TRP A 6 7.87 -57.49 -23.92
N LEU A 7 8.43 -57.54 -22.70
CA LEU A 7 7.67 -57.46 -21.46
C LEU A 7 6.92 -56.13 -21.33
N PHE A 8 7.59 -55.01 -21.64
CA PHE A 8 6.97 -53.68 -21.66
C PHE A 8 5.77 -53.62 -22.62
N SER A 9 5.94 -54.06 -23.86
CA SER A 9 4.87 -54.06 -24.88
C SER A 9 3.68 -54.94 -24.47
N LYS A 10 3.94 -56.13 -23.92
CA LYS A 10 2.91 -57.06 -23.44
C LYS A 10 2.11 -56.48 -22.28
N LEU A 11 2.78 -55.88 -21.30
CA LEU A 11 2.14 -55.26 -20.14
C LEU A 11 1.35 -54.00 -20.54
N LEU A 12 1.90 -53.18 -21.44
CA LEU A 12 1.23 -51.99 -21.94
C LEU A 12 -0.05 -52.34 -22.72
N ARG A 13 0.00 -53.33 -23.63
CA ARG A 13 -1.19 -53.82 -24.35
C ARG A 13 -2.26 -54.34 -23.39
N LYS A 14 -1.86 -55.09 -22.36
CA LYS A 14 -2.79 -55.62 -21.34
C LYS A 14 -3.46 -54.50 -20.54
N THR A 15 -2.74 -53.43 -20.21
CA THR A 15 -3.30 -52.26 -19.52
C THR A 15 -4.21 -51.44 -20.44
N ARG A 16 -3.80 -51.17 -21.69
CA ARG A 16 -4.63 -50.49 -22.70
C ARG A 16 -5.93 -51.23 -22.97
N ARG A 17 -5.88 -52.56 -23.10
CA ARG A 17 -7.08 -53.38 -23.27
C ARG A 17 -8.04 -53.21 -22.10
N SER A 18 -7.55 -53.23 -20.86
CA SER A 18 -8.40 -52.97 -19.68
C SER A 18 -8.98 -51.56 -19.66
N TYR A 19 -8.27 -50.55 -20.16
CA TYR A 19 -8.82 -49.20 -20.30
C TYR A 19 -9.93 -49.14 -21.36
N ASN A 20 -9.69 -49.71 -22.53
CA ASN A 20 -10.64 -49.72 -23.66
C ASN A 20 -11.88 -50.56 -23.35
N ASP A 21 -11.74 -51.65 -22.59
CA ASP A 21 -12.85 -52.51 -22.13
C ASP A 21 -13.67 -51.86 -20.98
N GLY A 22 -13.42 -50.59 -20.63
CA GLY A 22 -14.11 -49.88 -19.55
C GLY A 22 -13.73 -50.30 -18.12
N LYS A 23 -12.75 -51.20 -17.96
CA LYS A 23 -12.27 -51.72 -16.67
C LYS A 23 -11.24 -50.77 -16.06
N PHE A 24 -11.66 -49.53 -15.77
CA PHE A 24 -10.77 -48.44 -15.34
C PHE A 24 -10.04 -48.71 -14.02
N GLN A 25 -10.65 -49.40 -13.06
CA GLN A 25 -9.97 -49.76 -11.80
C GLN A 25 -8.79 -50.70 -12.03
N THR A 26 -8.98 -51.68 -12.91
CA THR A 26 -7.94 -52.66 -13.26
C THR A 26 -6.85 -52.01 -14.10
N SER A 27 -7.23 -51.11 -15.01
CA SER A 27 -6.29 -50.27 -15.77
C SER A 27 -5.45 -49.37 -14.84
N LEU A 28 -6.07 -48.70 -13.88
CA LEU A 28 -5.38 -47.82 -12.92
C LEU A 28 -4.38 -48.60 -12.05
N ARG A 29 -4.80 -49.73 -11.47
CA ARG A 29 -3.90 -50.56 -10.66
C ARG A 29 -2.69 -51.05 -11.48
N ARG A 30 -2.93 -51.55 -12.69
CA ARG A 30 -1.87 -52.03 -13.59
C ARG A 30 -0.93 -50.92 -14.03
N SER A 31 -1.45 -49.78 -14.44
CA SER A 31 -0.64 -48.63 -14.88
C SER A 31 0.22 -48.06 -13.75
N LEU A 32 -0.27 -48.02 -12.51
CA LEU A 32 0.54 -47.60 -11.35
C LEU A 32 1.66 -48.59 -11.02
N VAL A 33 1.37 -49.89 -11.03
CA VAL A 33 2.36 -50.95 -10.73
C VAL A 33 3.41 -51.02 -11.82
N TYR A 34 3.00 -51.07 -13.08
CA TYR A 34 3.93 -51.16 -14.21
C TYR A 34 4.64 -49.83 -14.45
N GLY A 35 4.01 -48.70 -14.16
CA GLY A 35 4.66 -47.39 -14.18
C GLY A 35 5.88 -47.33 -13.26
N LYS A 36 5.77 -47.84 -12.02
CA LYS A 36 6.92 -47.94 -11.11
C LYS A 36 8.02 -48.86 -11.66
N LEU A 37 7.65 -50.00 -12.25
CA LEU A 37 8.60 -50.98 -12.81
C LEU A 37 9.40 -50.42 -13.99
N PHE A 38 8.82 -49.50 -14.77
CA PHE A 38 9.43 -48.89 -15.95
C PHE A 38 9.73 -47.38 -15.78
N ARG A 39 10.16 -46.96 -14.58
CA ARG A 39 10.59 -45.58 -14.26
C ARG A 39 9.61 -44.49 -14.74
N ASN A 40 8.32 -44.67 -14.45
CA ASN A 40 7.24 -43.74 -14.79
C ASN A 40 7.15 -43.40 -16.29
N ASN A 41 7.30 -44.40 -17.16
CA ASN A 41 7.11 -44.22 -18.60
C ASN A 41 5.78 -43.52 -18.96
N ILE A 42 5.85 -42.58 -19.90
CA ILE A 42 4.74 -41.73 -20.36
C ILE A 42 3.46 -42.50 -20.67
N SER A 43 3.56 -43.69 -21.29
CA SER A 43 2.38 -44.48 -21.69
C SER A 43 1.61 -45.06 -20.50
N PHE A 44 2.30 -45.43 -19.42
CA PHE A 44 1.63 -45.89 -18.19
C PHE A 44 1.14 -44.70 -17.37
N MET A 45 1.86 -43.57 -17.40
CA MET A 45 1.41 -42.32 -16.78
C MET A 45 0.09 -41.84 -17.40
N ASP A 46 0.00 -41.78 -18.73
CA ASP A 46 -1.22 -41.43 -19.48
C ASP A 46 -2.42 -42.30 -19.08
N LEU A 47 -2.23 -43.62 -19.12
CA LEU A 47 -3.29 -44.56 -18.77
C LEU A 47 -3.71 -44.43 -17.31
N SER A 48 -2.78 -44.15 -16.40
CA SER A 48 -3.10 -43.95 -14.98
C SER A 48 -3.89 -42.65 -14.75
N ALA A 49 -3.50 -41.55 -15.40
CA ALA A 49 -4.15 -40.26 -15.28
C ALA A 49 -5.58 -40.31 -15.85
N ARG A 50 -5.74 -40.86 -17.06
CA ARG A 50 -7.04 -41.00 -17.72
C ARG A 50 -7.96 -42.01 -17.03
N SER A 51 -7.41 -43.10 -16.47
CA SER A 51 -8.21 -44.05 -15.68
C SER A 51 -8.67 -43.44 -14.35
N ALA A 52 -7.83 -42.61 -13.71
CA ALA A 52 -8.20 -41.89 -12.50
C ALA A 52 -9.31 -40.87 -12.77
N LEU A 53 -9.22 -40.13 -13.87
CA LEU A 53 -10.25 -39.17 -14.30
C LEU A 53 -11.60 -39.84 -14.56
N ARG A 54 -11.62 -41.01 -15.23
CA ARG A 54 -12.85 -41.80 -15.46
C ARG A 54 -13.45 -42.42 -14.20
N LEU A 55 -12.67 -42.58 -13.14
CA LEU A 55 -13.11 -43.10 -11.84
C LEU A 55 -13.47 -41.99 -10.85
N SER A 56 -13.56 -40.74 -11.29
CA SER A 56 -13.79 -39.57 -10.43
C SER A 56 -12.74 -39.39 -9.33
N LYS A 57 -11.53 -39.92 -9.54
CA LYS A 57 -10.38 -39.73 -8.63
C LYS A 57 -9.59 -38.49 -9.06
N TYR A 58 -10.21 -37.33 -8.96
CA TYR A 58 -9.73 -36.08 -9.56
C TYR A 58 -8.38 -35.61 -9.00
N GLU A 59 -8.17 -35.63 -7.68
CA GLU A 59 -6.88 -35.30 -7.06
C GLU A 59 -5.73 -36.19 -7.57
N LEU A 60 -6.00 -37.50 -7.71
CA LEU A 60 -5.01 -38.44 -8.22
C LEU A 60 -4.69 -38.18 -9.69
N ALA A 61 -5.70 -37.80 -10.49
CA ALA A 61 -5.51 -37.42 -11.88
C ALA A 61 -4.70 -36.11 -11.99
N ALA A 62 -5.07 -35.07 -11.25
CA ALA A 62 -4.37 -33.78 -11.18
C ALA A 62 -2.89 -33.97 -10.83
N LYS A 63 -2.60 -34.74 -9.78
CA LYS A 63 -1.21 -35.07 -9.39
C LYS A 63 -0.42 -35.72 -10.53
N LYS A 64 -1.04 -36.57 -11.34
CA LYS A 64 -0.37 -37.22 -12.48
C LYS A 64 -0.08 -36.25 -13.62
N TYR A 65 -1.00 -35.35 -13.93
CA TYR A 65 -0.79 -34.30 -14.93
C TYR A 65 0.29 -33.29 -14.48
N ARG A 66 0.23 -32.78 -13.24
CA ARG A 66 1.31 -31.93 -12.67
C ARG A 66 2.69 -32.61 -12.69
N THR A 67 2.72 -33.92 -12.44
CA THR A 67 3.98 -34.69 -12.53
C THR A 67 4.48 -34.75 -13.98
N ALA A 68 3.58 -34.92 -14.95
CA ALA A 68 3.94 -34.92 -16.36
C ALA A 68 4.50 -33.56 -16.81
N ASP A 69 3.89 -32.44 -16.39
CA ASP A 69 4.40 -31.09 -16.67
C ASP A 69 5.79 -30.85 -16.09
N LYS A 70 6.02 -31.29 -14.84
CA LYS A 70 7.34 -31.19 -14.18
C LYS A 70 8.45 -31.91 -14.96
N TYR A 71 8.09 -32.93 -15.74
CA TYR A 71 9.02 -33.68 -16.60
C TYR A 71 8.96 -33.26 -18.08
N GLY A 72 8.18 -32.23 -18.44
CA GLY A 72 7.98 -31.77 -19.82
C GLY A 72 7.29 -32.80 -20.71
N LEU A 73 6.45 -33.68 -20.15
CA LEU A 73 5.77 -34.76 -20.86
C LEU A 73 4.31 -34.38 -21.18
N TYR A 74 3.92 -34.48 -22.44
CA TYR A 74 2.55 -34.26 -22.88
C TYR A 74 1.76 -35.58 -22.95
N LEU A 75 0.75 -35.71 -22.10
CA LEU A 75 -0.17 -36.84 -22.10
C LEU A 75 -1.27 -36.66 -23.17
N ARG A 76 -2.13 -37.65 -23.35
CA ARG A 76 -3.21 -37.52 -24.35
C ARG A 76 -4.30 -36.57 -23.86
N ASP A 77 -4.69 -35.66 -24.76
CA ASP A 77 -5.63 -34.55 -24.50
C ASP A 77 -5.21 -33.79 -23.22
N HIS A 78 -3.90 -33.52 -23.10
CA HIS A 78 -3.23 -33.11 -21.86
C HIS A 78 -3.92 -31.93 -21.19
N ASN A 79 -3.97 -30.79 -21.88
CA ASN A 79 -4.50 -29.53 -21.34
C ASN A 79 -5.98 -29.68 -20.93
N ILE A 80 -6.78 -30.39 -21.74
CA ILE A 80 -8.20 -30.60 -21.48
C ILE A 80 -8.41 -31.50 -20.26
N ASN A 81 -7.73 -32.64 -20.20
CA ASN A 81 -7.88 -33.58 -19.10
C ASN A 81 -7.27 -33.07 -17.80
N HIS A 82 -6.17 -32.32 -17.90
CA HIS A 82 -5.52 -31.67 -16.77
C HIS A 82 -6.44 -30.60 -16.17
N PHE A 83 -6.94 -29.67 -16.99
CA PHE A 83 -7.94 -28.69 -16.57
C PHE A 83 -9.13 -29.36 -15.86
N ASN A 84 -9.72 -30.39 -16.48
CA ASN A 84 -10.85 -31.13 -15.93
C ASN A 84 -10.53 -31.82 -14.60
N ALA A 85 -9.29 -32.28 -14.41
CA ALA A 85 -8.86 -32.90 -13.16
C ALA A 85 -8.70 -31.85 -12.04
N GLU A 86 -8.12 -30.68 -12.34
CA GLU A 86 -7.92 -29.61 -11.37
C GLU A 86 -9.26 -28.97 -10.95
N ILE A 87 -10.10 -28.58 -11.91
CA ILE A 87 -11.37 -27.90 -11.61
C ILE A 87 -12.34 -28.78 -10.81
N ARG A 88 -12.36 -30.09 -11.10
CA ARG A 88 -13.22 -31.05 -10.39
C ARG A 88 -12.65 -31.51 -9.05
N ALA A 89 -11.35 -31.34 -8.83
CA ALA A 89 -10.73 -31.52 -7.53
C ALA A 89 -10.88 -30.28 -6.63
N GLY A 90 -11.33 -29.14 -7.17
CA GLY A 90 -11.48 -27.89 -6.42
C GLY A 90 -10.24 -26.97 -6.47
N PHE A 91 -9.23 -27.32 -7.27
CA PHE A 91 -8.01 -26.55 -7.46
C PHE A 91 -8.21 -25.51 -8.58
N ILE A 92 -8.94 -24.44 -8.28
CA ILE A 92 -9.37 -23.44 -9.27
C ILE A 92 -8.18 -22.64 -9.81
N GLU A 93 -7.19 -22.33 -8.97
CA GLU A 93 -5.99 -21.56 -9.34
C GLU A 93 -5.16 -22.33 -10.37
N GLU A 94 -4.90 -23.60 -10.10
CA GLU A 94 -4.15 -24.47 -11.02
C GLU A 94 -4.94 -24.77 -12.30
N ALA A 95 -6.27 -24.91 -12.21
CA ALA A 95 -7.11 -25.03 -13.40
C ALA A 95 -7.01 -23.77 -14.29
N TYR A 96 -6.99 -22.58 -13.69
CA TYR A 96 -6.81 -21.33 -14.42
C TYR A 96 -5.44 -21.25 -15.09
N SER A 97 -4.38 -21.67 -14.41
CA SER A 97 -3.01 -21.69 -14.95
C SER A 97 -2.88 -22.65 -16.14
N VAL A 98 -3.53 -23.81 -16.09
CA VAL A 98 -3.57 -24.77 -17.22
C VAL A 98 -4.36 -24.23 -18.40
N MET A 99 -5.45 -23.50 -18.14
CA MET A 99 -6.23 -22.84 -19.19
C MET A 99 -5.43 -21.71 -19.87
N SER A 100 -4.72 -20.88 -19.09
CA SER A 100 -3.96 -19.73 -19.60
C SER A 100 -2.72 -20.12 -20.40
N SER A 101 -2.21 -21.34 -20.21
CA SER A 101 -1.04 -21.89 -20.91
C SER A 101 -1.39 -22.78 -22.11
N GLY A 102 -2.68 -23.08 -22.36
CA GLY A 102 -3.13 -23.95 -23.44
C GLY A 102 -3.39 -23.27 -24.79
N ASP A 103 -3.56 -24.06 -25.85
CA ASP A 103 -3.67 -23.63 -27.26
C ASP A 103 -5.00 -22.92 -27.64
N GLY A 104 -5.79 -22.46 -26.67
CA GLY A 104 -6.98 -21.62 -26.90
C GLY A 104 -8.24 -22.30 -27.45
N GLU A 105 -8.18 -23.53 -27.99
CA GLU A 105 -9.32 -24.21 -28.65
C GLU A 105 -10.57 -24.42 -27.76
N ASN A 106 -10.45 -24.38 -26.42
CA ASN A 106 -11.56 -24.60 -25.48
C ASN A 106 -11.71 -23.48 -24.43
N PHE A 107 -11.13 -22.31 -24.68
CA PHE A 107 -11.03 -21.23 -23.71
C PHE A 107 -12.39 -20.82 -23.12
N ASP A 108 -13.40 -20.58 -23.97
CA ASP A 108 -14.72 -20.11 -23.52
C ASP A 108 -15.45 -21.14 -22.63
N SER A 109 -15.34 -22.43 -22.97
CA SER A 109 -15.95 -23.51 -22.19
C SER A 109 -15.26 -23.66 -20.83
N GLN A 110 -13.94 -23.58 -20.79
CA GLN A 110 -13.15 -23.67 -19.56
C GLN A 110 -13.37 -22.46 -18.65
N MET A 111 -13.43 -21.26 -19.23
CA MET A 111 -13.74 -20.02 -18.53
C MET A 111 -15.13 -20.09 -17.88
N SER A 112 -16.14 -20.60 -18.59
CA SER A 112 -17.48 -20.77 -18.02
C SER A 112 -17.49 -21.74 -16.83
N GLU A 113 -16.68 -22.79 -16.83
CA GLU A 113 -16.58 -23.72 -15.70
C GLU A 113 -15.87 -23.08 -14.50
N ILE A 114 -14.81 -22.30 -14.72
CA ILE A 114 -14.13 -21.52 -13.68
C ILE A 114 -15.10 -20.53 -13.03
N LEU A 115 -15.85 -19.75 -13.82
CA LEU A 115 -16.84 -18.79 -13.31
C LEU A 115 -17.92 -19.49 -12.48
N LYS A 116 -18.36 -20.68 -12.90
CA LYS A 116 -19.36 -21.47 -12.17
C LYS A 116 -18.81 -21.99 -10.84
N SER A 117 -17.55 -22.40 -10.79
CA SER A 117 -16.88 -22.85 -9.56
C SER A 117 -16.62 -21.69 -8.61
N LEU A 118 -16.15 -20.54 -9.10
CA LEU A 118 -15.96 -19.32 -8.31
C LEU A 118 -17.27 -18.83 -7.68
N LYS A 119 -18.39 -18.86 -8.41
CA LYS A 119 -19.72 -18.49 -7.89
C LYS A 119 -20.21 -19.38 -6.74
N LYS A 120 -19.73 -20.62 -6.64
CA LYS A 120 -20.11 -21.56 -5.57
C LYS A 120 -19.31 -21.36 -4.28
N LEU A 121 -18.14 -20.72 -4.35
CA LEU A 121 -17.33 -20.40 -3.18
C LEU A 121 -18.01 -19.34 -2.32
N ASN A 122 -17.67 -19.32 -1.03
CA ASN A 122 -18.03 -18.20 -0.16
C ASN A 122 -17.31 -16.92 -0.60
N GLU A 123 -17.75 -15.76 -0.11
CA GLU A 123 -17.25 -14.45 -0.58
C GLU A 123 -15.74 -14.27 -0.33
N ASN A 124 -15.24 -14.72 0.83
CA ASN A 124 -13.83 -14.60 1.21
C ASN A 124 -12.94 -15.54 0.37
N GLU A 125 -13.31 -16.81 0.25
CA GLU A 125 -12.61 -17.82 -0.55
C GLU A 125 -12.57 -17.43 -2.03
N ARG A 126 -13.67 -16.86 -2.55
CA ARG A 126 -13.75 -16.38 -3.94
C ARG A 126 -12.76 -15.26 -4.19
N VAL A 127 -12.67 -14.29 -3.27
CA VAL A 127 -11.73 -13.17 -3.38
C VAL A 127 -10.29 -13.68 -3.35
N GLU A 128 -9.96 -14.49 -2.36
CA GLU A 128 -8.61 -15.04 -2.17
C GLU A 128 -8.16 -15.79 -3.42
N THR A 129 -9.04 -16.67 -3.95
CA THR A 129 -8.77 -17.43 -5.19
C THR A 129 -8.55 -16.50 -6.39
N ILE A 130 -9.37 -15.45 -6.56
CA ILE A 130 -9.23 -14.50 -7.67
C ILE A 130 -7.96 -13.66 -7.53
N GLN A 131 -7.57 -13.29 -6.31
CA GLN A 131 -6.34 -12.55 -6.04
C GLN A 131 -5.09 -13.40 -6.30
N ASN A 132 -5.10 -14.67 -5.91
CA ASN A 132 -4.03 -15.62 -6.20
C ASN A 132 -3.88 -15.87 -7.71
N ILE A 133 -5.00 -15.92 -8.45
CA ILE A 133 -4.95 -15.93 -9.92
C ILE A 133 -4.30 -14.65 -10.46
N GLY A 134 -4.64 -13.48 -9.88
CA GLY A 134 -4.13 -12.17 -10.29
C GLY A 134 -2.65 -11.90 -10.03
N SER A 135 -2.06 -12.55 -9.04
CA SER A 135 -0.63 -12.42 -8.73
C SER A 135 0.26 -13.11 -9.77
N ILE A 136 -0.28 -14.11 -10.47
CA ILE A 136 0.45 -14.93 -11.44
C ILE A 136 0.03 -14.59 -12.89
N HIS A 137 -1.25 -14.28 -13.11
CA HIS A 137 -1.83 -14.08 -14.43
C HIS A 137 -2.74 -12.85 -14.50
N LYS A 138 -2.86 -12.25 -15.69
CA LYS A 138 -3.78 -11.13 -15.92
C LYS A 138 -5.24 -11.60 -15.75
N ILE A 139 -6.01 -10.90 -14.92
CA ILE A 139 -7.42 -11.22 -14.64
C ILE A 139 -8.31 -10.73 -15.80
N PRO A 140 -9.12 -11.61 -16.42
CA PRO A 140 -10.14 -11.24 -17.40
C PRO A 140 -11.31 -10.50 -16.76
N LYS A 141 -11.98 -9.67 -17.54
CA LYS A 141 -13.06 -8.79 -17.05
C LYS A 141 -14.20 -9.58 -16.39
N GLU A 142 -14.50 -10.76 -16.91
CA GLU A 142 -15.58 -11.64 -16.46
C GLU A 142 -15.33 -12.22 -15.05
N ILE A 143 -14.06 -12.48 -14.70
CA ILE A 143 -13.66 -12.92 -13.36
C ILE A 143 -13.63 -11.73 -12.40
N ALA A 144 -13.15 -10.58 -12.86
CA ALA A 144 -13.13 -9.36 -12.07
C ALA A 144 -14.54 -8.91 -11.64
N GLU A 145 -15.56 -9.17 -12.45
CA GLU A 145 -16.97 -8.89 -12.13
C GLU A 145 -17.53 -9.73 -10.96
N LEU A 146 -16.88 -10.84 -10.60
CA LEU A 146 -17.30 -11.69 -9.46
C LEU A 146 -16.76 -11.22 -8.10
N LEU A 147 -15.85 -10.24 -8.10
CA LEU A 147 -15.34 -9.64 -6.88
C LEU A 147 -16.43 -8.74 -6.26
N PRO A 148 -16.68 -8.83 -4.93
CA PRO A 148 -17.71 -8.03 -4.25
C PRO A 148 -17.40 -6.53 -4.28
N TRP A 149 -16.13 -6.17 -4.47
CA TRP A 149 -15.63 -4.83 -4.71
C TRP A 149 -15.57 -4.54 -6.20
N LYS A 150 -16.75 -4.35 -6.81
CA LYS A 150 -16.83 -3.16 -7.65
C LYS A 150 -16.57 -2.00 -6.69
N PRO A 151 -15.55 -1.14 -6.89
CA PRO A 151 -15.54 0.12 -6.16
C PRO A 151 -16.91 0.73 -6.41
N LYS A 152 -17.62 1.11 -5.34
CA LYS A 152 -18.89 1.82 -5.50
C LYS A 152 -18.57 2.95 -6.47
N LYS A 153 -19.05 2.86 -7.72
CA LYS A 153 -19.06 4.01 -8.61
C LYS A 153 -19.90 5.01 -7.85
N ILE A 154 -19.25 5.99 -7.26
CA ILE A 154 -19.93 7.08 -6.61
C ILE A 154 -20.66 7.76 -7.76
N GLU A 155 -21.99 7.75 -7.75
CA GLU A 155 -22.77 8.53 -8.70
C GLU A 155 -22.53 10.01 -8.39
N VAL A 156 -21.40 10.52 -8.86
CA VAL A 156 -21.12 11.94 -8.86
C VAL A 156 -22.07 12.52 -9.90
N ARG A 157 -23.13 13.18 -9.43
CA ARG A 157 -24.07 13.90 -10.32
C ARG A 157 -23.26 14.88 -11.18
N LYS A 158 -23.51 14.88 -12.49
CA LYS A 158 -22.89 15.80 -13.45
C LYS A 158 -23.88 16.93 -13.74
N ASP A 159 -24.04 17.87 -12.80
CA ASP A 159 -24.73 19.15 -13.08
C ASP A 159 -23.74 20.32 -13.02
N SER A 160 -24.02 21.36 -13.81
CA SER A 160 -23.10 22.37 -14.31
C SER A 160 -22.80 23.56 -13.39
N ASP A 161 -23.32 23.60 -12.17
CA ASP A 161 -23.10 24.75 -11.28
C ASP A 161 -21.81 24.61 -10.45
N GLN A 162 -20.69 24.99 -11.07
CA GLN A 162 -19.37 25.02 -10.47
C GLN A 162 -19.10 26.25 -9.59
N SER A 163 -20.10 27.11 -9.33
CA SER A 163 -19.91 28.28 -8.46
C SER A 163 -19.51 27.88 -7.03
N TYR A 164 -18.79 28.77 -6.33
CA TYR A 164 -18.47 28.55 -4.91
C TYR A 164 -19.74 28.70 -4.07
N TYR A 165 -19.86 27.88 -3.04
CA TYR A 165 -20.97 27.99 -2.10
C TYR A 165 -20.79 29.23 -1.21
N MET A 166 -21.80 30.09 -1.11
CA MET A 166 -21.77 31.22 -0.19
C MET A 166 -21.94 30.72 1.25
N LEU A 167 -20.88 30.83 2.05
CA LEU A 167 -20.90 30.46 3.47
C LEU A 167 -21.63 31.54 4.28
N THR A 168 -22.89 31.32 4.63
CA THR A 168 -23.59 32.19 5.60
C THR A 168 -23.44 31.66 7.01
N ASN A 169 -23.34 32.56 7.99
CA ASN A 169 -23.20 32.18 9.41
C ASN A 169 -24.37 31.32 9.89
N GLU A 170 -25.60 31.66 9.49
CA GLU A 170 -26.81 30.93 9.87
C GLU A 170 -26.75 29.46 9.43
N LEU A 171 -26.32 29.20 8.20
CA LEU A 171 -26.21 27.83 7.67
C LEU A 171 -25.12 27.04 8.39
N LEU A 172 -23.96 27.66 8.62
CA LEU A 172 -22.86 27.04 9.36
C LEU A 172 -23.25 26.69 10.80
N GLU A 173 -24.00 27.59 11.47
CA GLU A 173 -24.53 27.33 12.81
C GLU A 173 -25.55 26.19 12.80
N VAL A 174 -26.48 26.18 11.85
CA VAL A 174 -27.48 25.09 11.72
C VAL A 174 -26.79 23.74 11.51
N ASP A 175 -25.80 23.65 10.63
CA ASP A 175 -25.07 22.41 10.38
C ASP A 175 -24.23 21.98 11.60
N ARG A 176 -23.66 22.95 12.33
CA ARG A 176 -22.98 22.68 13.60
C ARG A 176 -23.94 22.13 14.65
N TYR A 177 -25.13 22.73 14.81
CA TYR A 177 -26.14 22.25 15.75
C TYR A 177 -26.64 20.85 15.38
N ARG A 178 -26.87 20.57 14.09
CA ARG A 178 -27.24 19.22 13.63
C ARG A 178 -26.20 18.17 14.00
N ARG A 179 -24.91 18.49 13.83
CA ARG A 179 -23.80 17.61 14.24
C ARG A 179 -23.75 17.39 15.75
N GLU A 180 -23.92 18.44 16.56
CA GLU A 180 -23.97 18.32 18.02
C GLU A 180 -25.16 17.48 18.50
N ILE A 181 -26.36 17.71 17.96
CA ILE A 181 -27.54 16.91 18.28
C ILE A 181 -27.30 15.43 17.93
N SER A 182 -26.73 15.16 16.76
CA SER A 182 -26.37 13.79 16.36
C SER A 182 -25.35 13.17 17.34
N ARG A 183 -24.35 13.94 17.79
CA ARG A 183 -23.34 13.48 18.75
C ARG A 183 -23.94 13.16 20.11
N ILE A 184 -24.82 14.02 20.63
CA ILE A 184 -25.55 13.80 21.89
C ILE A 184 -26.39 12.53 21.80
N LYS A 185 -27.14 12.35 20.72
CA LYS A 185 -27.98 11.15 20.51
C LYS A 185 -27.16 9.87 20.38
N GLN A 186 -25.95 9.94 19.81
CA GLN A 186 -25.04 8.80 19.69
C GLN A 186 -24.27 8.50 20.99
N SER A 187 -24.28 9.41 21.95
CA SER A 187 -23.58 9.23 23.22
C SER A 187 -24.08 7.99 23.98
N GLY A 188 -23.17 7.28 24.64
CA GLY A 188 -23.52 6.09 25.42
C GLY A 188 -24.56 6.40 26.51
N ALA A 189 -24.43 7.55 27.18
CA ALA A 189 -25.37 7.98 28.21
C ALA A 189 -26.77 8.20 27.63
N PHE A 190 -26.91 8.92 26.52
CA PHE A 190 -28.21 9.14 25.88
C PHE A 190 -28.82 7.82 25.41
N ARG A 191 -28.02 6.93 24.80
CA ARG A 191 -28.50 5.61 24.34
C ARG A 191 -29.01 4.74 25.49
N LEU A 192 -28.27 4.68 26.58
CA LEU A 192 -28.67 3.93 27.77
C LEU A 192 -29.93 4.51 28.41
N MET A 193 -29.99 5.85 28.54
CA MET A 193 -31.15 6.52 29.12
C MET A 193 -32.40 6.41 28.23
N SER A 194 -32.24 6.54 26.91
CA SER A 194 -33.32 6.33 25.92
C SER A 194 -33.85 4.90 26.00
N HIS A 195 -32.96 3.91 26.12
CA HIS A 195 -33.33 2.50 26.27
C HIS A 195 -34.12 2.24 27.56
N ILE A 196 -33.70 2.84 28.68
CA ILE A 196 -34.47 2.79 29.93
C ILE A 196 -35.84 3.43 29.74
N THR A 197 -35.89 4.65 29.20
CA THR A 197 -37.14 5.42 29.01
C THR A 197 -38.13 4.68 28.11
N GLU A 198 -37.68 4.10 27.00
CA GLU A 198 -38.51 3.30 26.10
C GLU A 198 -38.98 1.99 26.74
N SER A 199 -38.16 1.40 27.61
CA SER A 199 -38.51 0.15 28.29
C SER A 199 -39.55 0.38 29.39
N VAL A 200 -39.48 1.51 30.10
CA VAL A 200 -40.50 1.90 31.10
C VAL A 200 -41.86 2.13 30.45
N ARG A 201 -41.90 2.60 29.19
CA ARG A 201 -43.14 2.81 28.43
C ARG A 201 -43.81 1.51 27.93
N SER A 202 -43.19 0.34 28.11
CA SER A 202 -43.72 -0.95 27.63
C SER A 202 -43.53 -2.07 28.67
N PRO A 203 -44.61 -2.66 29.21
CA PRO A 203 -44.53 -3.70 30.24
C PRO A 203 -43.64 -4.89 29.86
N ARG A 204 -43.68 -5.31 28.59
CA ARG A 204 -42.85 -6.41 28.08
C ARG A 204 -41.37 -6.06 28.04
N LYS A 205 -41.01 -4.85 27.58
CA LYS A 205 -39.61 -4.41 27.50
C LYS A 205 -39.01 -4.19 28.88
N LEU A 206 -39.80 -3.77 29.86
CA LEU A 206 -39.39 -3.56 31.24
C LEU A 206 -38.90 -4.87 31.90
N ILE A 207 -39.57 -6.00 31.64
CA ILE A 207 -39.17 -7.32 32.17
C ILE A 207 -37.79 -7.74 31.64
N PHE A 208 -37.52 -7.49 30.35
CA PHE A 208 -36.24 -7.81 29.71
C PHE A 208 -35.19 -6.68 29.84
N LEU A 209 -35.48 -5.61 30.59
CA LEU A 209 -34.58 -4.47 30.74
C LEU A 209 -33.21 -4.86 31.30
N PRO A 210 -33.06 -5.69 32.36
CA PRO A 210 -31.76 -6.04 32.90
C PRO A 210 -30.84 -6.71 31.85
N PHE A 211 -31.38 -7.58 31.01
CA PHE A 211 -30.62 -8.28 29.97
C PHE A 211 -30.33 -7.38 28.75
N SER A 212 -31.32 -6.60 28.30
CA SER A 212 -31.16 -5.72 27.15
C SER A 212 -30.25 -4.51 27.46
N PHE A 213 -30.31 -3.97 28.67
CA PHE A 213 -29.43 -2.91 29.15
C PHE A 213 -27.98 -3.39 29.26
N THR A 214 -27.73 -4.54 29.88
CA THR A 214 -26.38 -5.10 29.99
C THR A 214 -25.79 -5.42 28.62
N LYS A 215 -26.57 -5.99 27.69
CA LYS A 215 -26.15 -6.19 26.29
C LYS A 215 -25.80 -4.87 25.59
N LEU A 216 -26.61 -3.82 25.76
CA LEU A 216 -26.35 -2.50 25.17
C LEU A 216 -25.09 -1.85 25.78
N ALA A 217 -24.92 -1.93 27.11
CA ALA A 217 -23.77 -1.40 27.81
C ALA A 217 -22.47 -2.08 27.38
N LEU A 218 -22.46 -3.42 27.30
CA LEU A 218 -21.33 -4.21 26.77
C LEU A 218 -21.04 -3.86 25.31
N GLY A 219 -22.09 -3.68 24.49
CA GLY A 219 -21.95 -3.20 23.12
C GLY A 219 -21.27 -1.83 23.03
N ILE A 220 -21.66 -0.87 23.88
CA ILE A 220 -21.04 0.47 23.94
C ILE A 220 -19.57 0.39 24.40
N ILE A 221 -19.25 -0.48 25.35
CA ILE A 221 -17.87 -0.71 25.80
C ILE A 221 -17.02 -1.31 24.66
N ASN A 222 -17.55 -2.30 23.94
CA ASN A 222 -16.89 -2.89 22.77
C ASN A 222 -16.70 -1.90 21.62
N GLN A 223 -17.62 -0.96 21.43
CA GLN A 223 -17.46 0.15 20.48
C GLN A 223 -16.38 1.14 20.91
N ARG A 224 -16.34 1.52 22.20
CA ARG A 224 -15.31 2.43 22.74
C ARG A 224 -13.91 1.83 22.72
N THR A 225 -13.80 0.53 22.91
CA THR A 225 -12.53 -0.20 22.84
C THR A 225 -12.10 -0.52 21.40
N GLY A 226 -12.92 -0.14 20.40
CA GLY A 226 -12.58 -0.27 18.97
C GLY A 226 -12.74 -1.68 18.40
N LYS A 227 -13.37 -2.61 19.14
CA LYS A 227 -13.60 -4.00 18.70
C LYS A 227 -14.78 -4.15 17.74
N THR A 228 -15.71 -3.20 17.76
CA THR A 228 -16.93 -3.23 16.95
C THR A 228 -17.22 -1.85 16.36
N ASN A 229 -17.77 -1.82 15.14
CA ASN A 229 -18.07 -0.57 14.45
C ASN A 229 -19.31 0.13 15.04
N ASN A 230 -19.37 1.45 14.97
CA ASN A 230 -20.55 2.22 15.34
C ASN A 230 -21.47 2.41 14.12
N SER A 231 -22.32 1.42 13.86
CA SER A 231 -23.18 1.31 12.68
C SER A 231 -24.47 2.15 12.71
N MET A 232 -24.63 3.09 13.63
CA MET A 232 -25.84 3.92 13.66
C MET A 232 -25.80 4.99 12.56
N PRO A 233 -26.73 4.98 11.59
CA PRO A 233 -26.83 6.03 10.58
C PRO A 233 -27.16 7.37 11.24
N SER A 234 -26.53 8.45 10.78
CA SER A 234 -26.86 9.81 11.23
C SER A 234 -28.29 10.14 10.82
N GLN A 235 -29.19 10.32 11.80
CA GLN A 235 -30.59 10.68 11.56
C GLN A 235 -30.76 12.08 10.95
N PHE A 236 -29.72 12.91 11.01
CA PHE A 236 -29.68 14.23 10.40
C PHE A 236 -28.62 14.22 9.31
N PRO A 237 -28.95 13.88 8.04
CA PRO A 237 -28.04 14.17 6.95
C PRO A 237 -27.77 15.68 6.96
N ILE A 238 -26.51 16.08 6.88
CA ILE A 238 -26.16 17.46 6.58
C ILE A 238 -26.85 17.79 5.24
N GLY A 239 -27.36 19.02 5.11
CA GLY A 239 -28.06 19.42 3.89
C GLY A 239 -27.20 19.11 2.67
N ASN A 240 -27.80 18.54 1.62
CA ASN A 240 -27.06 18.26 0.40
C ASN A 240 -26.72 19.62 -0.25
N LEU A 241 -25.49 20.10 -0.07
CA LEU A 241 -25.01 21.45 -0.42
C LEU A 241 -24.91 21.69 -1.94
N GLY A 242 -25.45 20.79 -2.76
CA GLY A 242 -25.37 20.80 -4.22
C GLY A 242 -24.43 19.74 -4.76
N VAL A 243 -24.16 19.82 -6.06
CA VAL A 243 -23.29 18.87 -6.78
C VAL A 243 -21.82 19.06 -6.43
N ASN A 244 -21.02 18.01 -6.52
CA ASN A 244 -19.58 18.12 -6.31
C ASN A 244 -18.92 18.93 -7.43
N ARG A 245 -18.01 19.82 -7.06
CA ARG A 245 -17.12 20.50 -8.00
C ARG A 245 -16.01 19.57 -8.43
N ASN A 246 -15.33 19.90 -9.53
CA ASN A 246 -14.15 19.18 -9.97
C ASN A 246 -12.95 19.47 -9.06
N CYS A 247 -13.03 19.03 -7.80
CA CYS A 247 -12.06 19.35 -6.75
C CYS A 247 -11.66 18.10 -5.96
N ILE A 248 -10.38 18.04 -5.59
CA ILE A 248 -9.82 17.05 -4.68
C ILE A 248 -9.17 17.76 -3.49
N VAL A 249 -9.50 17.32 -2.27
CA VAL A 249 -8.87 17.81 -1.04
C VAL A 249 -7.83 16.80 -0.55
N PHE A 250 -6.59 17.24 -0.44
CA PHE A 250 -5.48 16.49 0.16
C PHE A 250 -5.28 16.88 1.61
N PHE A 251 -5.13 15.89 2.50
CA PHE A 251 -4.75 16.10 3.89
C PHE A 251 -3.49 15.32 4.27
N PRO A 252 -2.29 15.90 4.05
CA PRO A 252 -1.06 15.36 4.60
C PRO A 252 -0.90 15.78 6.07
N THR A 253 -0.56 14.80 6.91
CA THR A 253 -0.19 15.05 8.32
C THR A 253 1.29 15.33 8.47
N ASN A 254 1.64 16.22 9.39
CA ASN A 254 3.01 16.38 9.85
C ASN A 254 3.38 15.26 10.82
N GLY A 255 4.41 14.51 10.44
CA GLY A 255 5.23 13.74 11.37
C GLY A 255 6.47 14.53 11.75
N VAL A 256 7.58 13.80 11.91
CA VAL A 256 8.91 14.37 12.18
C VAL A 256 9.55 15.01 10.92
N GLY A 257 8.93 14.87 9.75
CA GLY A 257 9.45 15.41 8.48
C GLY A 257 8.42 15.45 7.35
N PHE A 258 8.91 15.65 6.12
CA PHE A 258 8.10 15.87 4.92
C PHE A 258 7.46 14.61 4.31
N GLY A 259 7.64 13.43 4.90
CA GLY A 259 7.22 12.13 4.36
C GLY A 259 5.81 12.11 3.72
N HIS A 260 4.79 12.35 4.54
CA HIS A 260 3.38 12.35 4.13
C HIS A 260 3.06 13.46 3.12
N PHE A 261 3.67 14.63 3.31
CA PHE A 261 3.50 15.78 2.41
C PHE A 261 4.07 15.49 1.02
N THR A 262 5.31 14.99 0.93
CA THR A 262 5.99 14.68 -0.35
C THR A 262 5.18 13.70 -1.19
N ARG A 263 4.57 12.67 -0.59
CA ARG A 263 3.77 11.69 -1.33
C ARG A 263 2.49 12.28 -1.89
N LEU A 264 1.75 13.06 -1.10
CA LEU A 264 0.55 13.73 -1.59
C LEU A 264 0.87 14.85 -2.59
N LEU A 265 2.01 15.54 -2.45
CA LEU A 265 2.46 16.50 -3.43
C LEU A 265 2.79 15.81 -4.77
N SER A 266 3.47 14.65 -4.73
CA SER A 266 3.73 13.85 -5.94
C SER A 266 2.44 13.46 -6.64
N LEU A 267 1.47 12.92 -5.87
CA LEU A 267 0.16 12.55 -6.39
C LEU A 267 -0.60 13.76 -6.97
N ALA A 268 -0.59 14.90 -6.28
CA ALA A 268 -1.23 16.13 -6.74
C ALA A 268 -0.65 16.61 -8.08
N LYS A 269 0.68 16.59 -8.23
CA LYS A 269 1.35 16.96 -9.48
C LYS A 269 0.92 16.03 -10.62
N LYS A 270 0.87 14.72 -10.39
CA LYS A 270 0.44 13.74 -11.40
C LYS A 270 -1.02 13.88 -11.81
N ILE A 271 -1.92 14.14 -10.87
CA ILE A 271 -3.32 14.41 -11.18
C ILE A 271 -3.44 15.67 -12.04
N ARG A 272 -2.75 16.76 -11.68
CA ARG A 272 -2.76 18.01 -12.47
C ARG A 272 -2.13 17.88 -13.85
N GLU A 273 -1.10 17.04 -13.99
CA GLU A 273 -0.50 16.70 -15.30
C GLU A 273 -1.53 16.02 -16.22
N LYS A 274 -2.40 15.17 -15.67
CA LYS A 274 -3.39 14.38 -16.42
C LYS A 274 -4.73 15.10 -16.62
N ASP A 275 -5.18 15.90 -15.65
CA ASP A 275 -6.40 16.70 -15.71
C ASP A 275 -6.13 18.10 -15.12
N LYS A 276 -6.06 19.09 -16.00
CA LYS A 276 -5.75 20.49 -15.65
C LYS A 276 -6.95 21.24 -15.05
N ASP A 277 -8.17 20.71 -15.23
CA ASP A 277 -9.41 21.36 -14.80
C ASP A 277 -9.80 20.92 -13.38
N ILE A 278 -9.09 19.97 -12.78
CA ILE A 278 -9.28 19.58 -11.38
C ILE A 278 -8.61 20.60 -10.45
N GLU A 279 -9.41 21.21 -9.59
CA GLU A 279 -8.95 22.04 -8.47
C GLU A 279 -8.37 21.17 -7.36
N ILE A 280 -7.12 21.40 -6.99
CA ILE A 280 -6.44 20.62 -5.94
C ILE A 280 -6.18 21.49 -4.73
N ILE A 281 -6.69 21.09 -3.57
CA ILE A 281 -6.66 21.88 -2.34
C ILE A 281 -5.96 21.09 -1.25
N PHE A 282 -5.01 21.71 -0.58
CA PHE A 282 -4.34 21.12 0.57
C PHE A 282 -4.94 21.64 1.87
N PHE A 283 -5.41 20.76 2.72
CA PHE A 283 -5.60 21.04 4.14
C PHE A 283 -4.46 20.37 4.90
N THR A 284 -3.53 21.13 5.46
CA THR A 284 -2.29 20.55 5.99
C THR A 284 -1.96 21.07 7.38
N THR A 285 -1.25 20.24 8.16
CA THR A 285 -0.59 20.73 9.37
C THR A 285 0.78 21.34 9.11
N MET A 286 1.29 21.26 7.86
CA MET A 286 2.63 21.68 7.46
C MET A 286 2.79 23.20 7.45
N PRO A 287 3.76 23.78 8.19
CA PRO A 287 3.94 25.23 8.23
C PRO A 287 4.55 25.81 6.94
N THR A 288 5.23 24.99 6.12
CA THR A 288 5.94 25.44 4.91
C THR A 288 5.02 25.53 3.69
N LEU A 289 4.03 26.41 3.76
CA LEU A 289 3.03 26.59 2.70
C LEU A 289 3.61 27.16 1.40
N HIS A 290 4.78 27.82 1.45
CA HIS A 290 5.43 28.38 0.27
C HIS A 290 5.71 27.31 -0.81
N ILE A 291 5.99 26.06 -0.43
CA ILE A 291 6.17 24.95 -1.38
C ILE A 291 4.89 24.72 -2.19
N LEU A 292 3.73 24.77 -1.54
CA LEU A 292 2.44 24.64 -2.23
C LEU A 292 2.13 25.88 -3.06
N ALA A 293 2.47 27.07 -2.56
CA ALA A 293 2.25 28.33 -3.26
C ALA A 293 3.08 28.42 -4.55
N GLU A 294 4.35 28.02 -4.52
CA GLU A 294 5.23 27.93 -5.70
C GLU A 294 4.70 26.95 -6.74
N GLU A 295 4.12 25.83 -6.29
CA GLU A 295 3.44 24.88 -7.17
C GLU A 295 2.06 25.36 -7.61
N GLY A 296 1.52 26.46 -7.06
CA GLY A 296 0.20 27.00 -7.41
C GLY A 296 -1.00 26.26 -6.80
N PHE A 297 -0.80 25.52 -5.70
CA PHE A 297 -1.89 24.82 -4.99
C PHE A 297 -2.44 25.66 -3.83
N PRO A 298 -3.75 25.94 -3.78
CA PRO A 298 -4.39 26.53 -2.60
C PRO A 298 -4.21 25.68 -1.35
N ALA A 299 -3.94 26.32 -0.22
CA ALA A 299 -3.67 25.63 1.04
C ALA A 299 -4.37 26.27 2.24
N TYR A 300 -4.96 25.43 3.09
CA TYR A 300 -5.45 25.76 4.42
C TYR A 300 -4.54 25.10 5.46
N HIS A 301 -4.05 25.90 6.41
CA HIS A 301 -3.15 25.41 7.45
C HIS A 301 -3.86 25.31 8.80
N ILE A 302 -3.67 24.17 9.47
CA ILE A 302 -4.03 23.98 10.88
C ILE A 302 -2.80 23.57 11.67
N SER A 303 -2.41 24.34 12.69
CA SER A 303 -1.27 23.96 13.53
C SER A 303 -1.50 22.60 14.17
N GLY A 304 -0.51 21.72 14.12
CA GLY A 304 -0.57 20.45 14.85
C GLY A 304 -0.74 20.67 16.36
N ARG A 305 -1.51 19.79 17.02
CA ARG A 305 -1.79 19.86 18.47
C ARG A 305 -0.58 20.18 19.34
N TYR A 306 0.57 19.56 19.03
CA TYR A 306 1.82 19.68 19.79
C TYR A 306 2.41 21.10 19.80
N ARG A 307 1.93 22.01 18.95
CA ARG A 307 2.32 23.43 18.91
C ARG A 307 1.63 24.28 19.98
N TYR A 308 0.58 23.75 20.62
CA TYR A 308 -0.19 24.46 21.64
C TYR A 308 0.20 23.98 23.03
N ASN A 309 0.21 24.91 24.00
CA ASN A 309 0.45 24.59 25.40
C ASN A 309 -0.77 23.85 25.98
N ASP A 310 -0.60 22.56 26.25
CA ASP A 310 -1.57 21.70 26.95
C ASP A 310 -3.00 21.69 26.40
N MET A 311 -3.20 22.05 25.13
CA MET A 311 -4.51 21.93 24.49
C MET A 311 -5.03 20.50 24.70
N PRO A 312 -6.31 20.26 25.05
CA PRO A 312 -6.89 18.90 25.13
C PRO A 312 -7.18 18.24 23.76
N PRO A 313 -7.09 16.90 23.59
CA PRO A 313 -7.19 16.27 22.27
C PRO A 313 -8.53 16.48 21.60
N ASN A 314 -9.61 16.42 22.38
CA ASN A 314 -10.96 16.71 21.93
C ASN A 314 -11.09 18.12 21.35
N ILE A 315 -10.50 19.15 21.98
CA ILE A 315 -10.57 20.53 21.50
C ILE A 315 -9.90 20.68 20.13
N TRP A 316 -8.68 20.15 19.98
CA TRP A 316 -7.98 20.18 18.69
C TRP A 316 -8.73 19.41 17.60
N ASN A 317 -9.32 18.25 17.96
CA ASN A 317 -10.14 17.48 17.02
C ASN A 317 -11.42 18.23 16.63
N SER A 318 -12.07 18.95 17.55
CA SER A 318 -13.21 19.81 17.22
C SER A 318 -12.81 20.91 16.24
N LEU A 319 -11.67 21.58 16.45
CA LEU A 319 -11.15 22.58 15.50
C LEU A 319 -10.91 21.98 14.12
N CYS A 320 -10.24 20.83 14.05
CA CYS A 320 -9.99 20.10 12.81
C CYS A 320 -11.30 19.71 12.09
N GLU A 321 -12.30 19.25 12.84
CA GLU A 321 -13.63 18.93 12.32
C GLU A 321 -14.31 20.16 11.71
N GLU A 322 -14.35 21.29 12.42
CA GLU A 322 -14.98 22.52 11.91
C GLU A 322 -14.30 23.06 10.66
N MET A 323 -12.96 23.13 10.65
CA MET A 323 -12.21 23.62 9.49
C MET A 323 -12.44 22.75 8.26
N LEU A 324 -12.39 21.42 8.41
CA LEU A 324 -12.65 20.50 7.30
C LEU A 324 -14.08 20.61 6.78
N ASN A 325 -15.08 20.71 7.65
CA ASN A 325 -16.46 20.89 7.20
C ASN A 325 -16.64 22.20 6.43
N MET A 326 -16.01 23.30 6.88
CA MET A 326 -16.02 24.56 6.14
C MET A 326 -15.39 24.42 4.75
N ILE A 327 -14.21 23.78 4.66
CA ILE A 327 -13.52 23.52 3.38
C ILE A 327 -14.39 22.66 2.47
N PHE A 328 -14.97 21.58 2.99
CA PHE A 328 -15.84 20.71 2.20
C PHE A 328 -17.12 21.43 1.74
N SER A 329 -17.68 22.35 2.53
CA SER A 329 -18.86 23.13 2.15
C SER A 329 -18.55 24.13 1.05
N LEU A 330 -17.41 24.81 1.16
CA LEU A 330 -16.97 25.78 0.15
C LEU A 330 -16.63 25.11 -1.19
N HIS A 331 -15.86 24.02 -1.14
CA HIS A 331 -15.24 23.43 -2.33
C HIS A 331 -15.97 22.23 -2.90
N ARG A 332 -16.89 21.61 -2.14
CA ARG A 332 -17.70 20.44 -2.56
C ARG A 332 -16.87 19.39 -3.33
N PRO A 333 -15.77 18.85 -2.75
CA PRO A 333 -14.83 18.01 -3.50
C PRO A 333 -15.42 16.65 -3.90
N LYS A 334 -14.99 16.13 -5.06
CA LYS A 334 -15.27 14.75 -5.51
C LYS A 334 -14.48 13.71 -4.73
N ALA A 335 -13.28 14.06 -4.26
CA ALA A 335 -12.44 13.16 -3.48
C ALA A 335 -11.71 13.86 -2.33
N PHE A 336 -11.45 13.09 -1.28
CA PHE A 336 -10.62 13.44 -0.16
C PHE A 336 -9.57 12.35 0.05
N VAL A 337 -8.30 12.76 0.07
CA VAL A 337 -7.18 11.84 0.22
C VAL A 337 -6.37 12.25 1.44
N PHE A 338 -6.29 11.35 2.42
CA PHE A 338 -5.55 11.54 3.65
C PHE A 338 -4.25 10.75 3.63
N ASP A 339 -3.12 11.37 4.01
CA ASP A 339 -1.86 10.66 4.25
C ASP A 339 -1.38 10.92 5.68
N GLY A 340 -1.40 9.86 6.47
CA GLY A 340 -1.00 9.90 7.86
C GLY A 340 -0.94 8.54 8.50
N SER A 341 -0.17 8.45 9.59
CA SER A 341 -0.06 7.21 10.36
C SER A 341 -1.36 6.87 11.10
N TYR A 342 -2.09 7.90 11.54
CA TYR A 342 -3.35 7.80 12.27
C TYR A 342 -4.34 8.86 11.80
N PRO A 343 -5.56 8.47 11.41
CA PRO A 343 -6.60 9.44 11.09
C PRO A 343 -7.03 10.17 12.37
N TYR A 344 -7.11 11.50 12.28
CA TYR A 344 -7.60 12.31 13.39
C TYR A 344 -9.10 12.12 13.59
N ARG A 345 -9.56 12.11 14.84
CA ARG A 345 -10.98 11.90 15.15
C ARG A 345 -11.86 13.01 14.57
N GLY A 346 -11.39 14.25 14.60
CA GLY A 346 -12.08 15.39 13.99
C GLY A 346 -12.24 15.24 12.47
N MET A 347 -11.20 14.75 11.80
CA MET A 347 -11.24 14.43 10.38
C MET A 347 -12.22 13.29 10.08
N LEU A 348 -12.17 12.20 10.86
CA LEU A 348 -13.11 11.08 10.72
C LEU A 348 -14.57 11.55 10.86
N ASN A 349 -14.85 12.42 11.83
CA ASN A 349 -16.17 13.01 12.01
C ASN A 349 -16.59 13.85 10.79
N ALA A 350 -15.67 14.66 10.25
CA ALA A 350 -15.93 15.51 9.07
C ALA A 350 -16.18 14.70 7.79
N ILE A 351 -15.48 13.58 7.57
CA ILE A 351 -15.76 12.72 6.41
C ILE A 351 -16.97 11.80 6.64
N LYS A 352 -17.27 11.43 7.89
CA LYS A 352 -18.45 10.63 8.24
C LYS A 352 -19.74 11.37 7.94
N SER A 353 -19.75 12.69 8.15
CA SER A 353 -20.92 13.53 7.90
C SER A 353 -21.29 13.66 6.41
N ARG A 354 -20.43 13.18 5.50
CA ARG A 354 -20.63 13.17 4.04
C ARG A 354 -20.51 11.75 3.47
N PRO A 355 -21.47 10.84 3.73
CA PRO A 355 -21.32 9.44 3.41
C PRO A 355 -21.32 9.13 1.90
N THR A 356 -22.06 9.87 1.08
CA THR A 356 -22.30 9.55 -0.35
C THR A 356 -21.60 10.47 -1.33
N ASP A 357 -21.14 11.63 -0.88
CA ASP A 357 -20.84 12.74 -1.79
C ASP A 357 -19.35 12.89 -2.06
N MET A 358 -18.50 11.93 -1.67
CA MET A 358 -17.06 12.08 -1.84
C MET A 358 -16.33 10.75 -1.74
N LEU A 359 -15.39 10.50 -2.65
CA LEU A 359 -14.44 9.39 -2.55
C LEU A 359 -13.47 9.64 -1.40
N LYS A 360 -13.28 8.65 -0.50
CA LYS A 360 -12.46 8.81 0.71
C LYS A 360 -11.32 7.82 0.66
N ILE A 361 -10.11 8.32 0.57
CA ILE A 361 -8.92 7.50 0.37
C ILE A 361 -7.96 7.75 1.53
N TRP A 362 -7.43 6.66 2.07
CA TRP A 362 -6.33 6.71 3.02
C TRP A 362 -5.06 6.18 2.38
N LEU A 363 -4.11 7.06 2.11
CA LEU A 363 -2.76 6.68 1.72
C LEU A 363 -1.97 6.32 2.99
N ARG A 364 -1.59 5.06 3.11
CA ARG A 364 -0.89 4.53 4.28
C ARG A 364 0.32 3.70 3.87
N ARG A 365 1.53 4.21 4.12
CA ARG A 365 2.79 3.48 3.88
C ARG A 365 2.89 2.14 4.64
N GLY A 366 3.67 1.20 4.09
CA GLY A 366 4.01 -0.11 4.66
C GLY A 366 5.16 -0.09 5.68
N ALA A 367 5.85 -1.24 5.84
CA ALA A 367 7.00 -1.46 6.73
C ALA A 367 6.74 -1.08 8.20
N ILE A 368 5.72 -1.72 8.78
CA ILE A 368 5.28 -1.47 10.15
C ILE A 368 5.96 -2.49 11.08
N LYS A 369 6.57 -2.03 12.17
CA LYS A 369 7.13 -2.90 13.22
C LYS A 369 6.08 -3.89 13.73
N GLU A 370 6.45 -5.18 13.87
CA GLU A 370 5.57 -6.30 14.26
C GLU A 370 4.74 -6.05 15.52
N ASN A 371 5.26 -5.30 16.51
CA ASN A 371 4.59 -4.99 17.78
C ASN A 371 3.76 -3.70 17.77
N SER A 372 3.38 -3.19 16.60
CA SER A 372 2.62 -1.94 16.49
C SER A 372 1.15 -2.15 16.86
N LYS A 373 0.58 -1.30 17.73
CA LYS A 373 -0.85 -1.35 18.10
C LYS A 373 -1.73 -1.38 16.84
N SER A 374 -2.68 -2.33 16.80
CA SER A 374 -3.68 -2.46 15.75
C SER A 374 -4.51 -1.19 15.63
N ILE A 375 -4.94 -0.89 14.41
CA ILE A 375 -5.79 0.26 14.15
C ILE A 375 -7.21 -0.09 14.60
N PRO A 376 -7.92 0.81 15.31
CA PRO A 376 -9.33 0.58 15.63
C PRO A 376 -10.16 0.36 14.36
N VAL A 377 -11.00 -0.68 14.36
CA VAL A 377 -11.88 -1.08 13.25
C VAL A 377 -12.64 0.11 12.66
N ASP A 378 -13.18 0.94 13.56
CA ASP A 378 -13.98 2.12 13.24
C ASP A 378 -13.20 3.18 12.43
N SER A 379 -11.88 3.27 12.57
CA SER A 379 -11.06 4.22 11.80
C SER A 379 -10.94 3.85 10.34
N ILE A 380 -10.92 2.55 10.01
CA ILE A 380 -10.76 2.03 8.65
C ILE A 380 -12.05 2.20 7.85
N ASN A 381 -13.19 1.87 8.46
CA ASN A 381 -14.50 1.82 7.80
C ASN A 381 -15.06 3.19 7.35
N HIS A 382 -14.38 4.29 7.67
CA HIS A 382 -14.72 5.62 7.15
C HIS A 382 -14.16 5.90 5.76
N PHE A 383 -13.20 5.08 5.30
CA PHE A 383 -12.58 5.21 3.98
C PHE A 383 -13.21 4.22 3.00
N HIS A 384 -13.29 4.62 1.73
CA HIS A 384 -13.72 3.75 0.64
C HIS A 384 -12.57 2.88 0.14
N ALA A 385 -11.34 3.40 0.22
CA ALA A 385 -10.14 2.66 -0.15
C ALA A 385 -8.92 3.05 0.70
N ILE A 386 -8.01 2.10 0.88
CA ILE A 386 -6.68 2.30 1.46
C ILE A 386 -5.66 2.07 0.36
N VAL A 387 -4.85 3.09 0.06
CA VAL A 387 -3.73 3.00 -0.87
C VAL A 387 -2.47 2.66 -0.08
N ARG A 388 -1.76 1.63 -0.52
CA ARG A 388 -0.51 1.13 0.03
C ARG A 388 0.62 1.33 -0.97
N PRO A 389 1.40 2.41 -0.81
CA PRO A 389 2.67 2.53 -1.51
C PRO A 389 3.57 1.35 -1.15
N GLY A 390 4.17 0.76 -2.17
CA GLY A 390 5.17 -0.29 -2.04
C GLY A 390 6.34 0.20 -1.21
N ASP A 391 6.97 -0.75 -0.54
CA ASP A 391 8.20 -0.60 0.25
C ASP A 391 9.11 -1.79 -0.10
N SER A 392 10.30 -1.87 0.49
CA SER A 392 11.27 -2.94 0.20
C SER A 392 10.99 -4.24 0.94
N VAL A 393 10.07 -4.22 1.91
CA VAL A 393 9.69 -5.38 2.73
C VAL A 393 8.22 -5.73 2.52
N ASP A 394 7.95 -7.03 2.41
CA ASP A 394 6.60 -7.58 2.36
C ASP A 394 5.86 -7.20 3.65
N THR A 395 4.65 -6.67 3.48
CA THR A 395 3.83 -6.20 4.59
C THR A 395 2.60 -7.09 4.71
N ASP A 396 2.30 -7.58 5.91
CA ASP A 396 1.06 -8.31 6.19
C ASP A 396 -0.16 -7.37 6.08
N PHE A 397 -1.17 -7.79 5.31
CA PHE A 397 -2.40 -7.05 5.02
C PHE A 397 -3.62 -7.56 5.79
N GLY A 398 -3.47 -8.62 6.61
CA GLY A 398 -4.60 -9.32 7.23
C GLY A 398 -5.52 -8.38 8.00
N SER A 399 -4.96 -7.43 8.74
CA SER A 399 -5.75 -6.51 9.57
C SER A 399 -6.61 -5.53 8.78
N GLU A 400 -6.31 -5.22 7.52
CA GLU A 400 -7.13 -4.31 6.70
C GLU A 400 -8.15 -5.07 5.85
N LEU A 401 -7.77 -6.28 5.41
CA LEU A 401 -8.62 -7.19 4.65
C LEU A 401 -9.79 -7.70 5.49
N ASP A 402 -9.54 -8.00 6.77
CA ASP A 402 -10.57 -8.42 7.74
C ASP A 402 -11.70 -7.39 7.91
N HIS A 403 -11.47 -6.13 7.50
CA HIS A 403 -12.39 -5.01 7.68
C HIS A 403 -13.18 -4.66 6.41
N GLY A 404 -13.01 -5.39 5.31
CA GLY A 404 -13.80 -5.24 4.09
C GLY A 404 -13.61 -3.92 3.34
N THR A 405 -12.51 -3.20 3.59
CA THR A 405 -12.15 -1.96 2.88
C THR A 405 -11.22 -2.28 1.72
N ALA A 406 -11.45 -1.71 0.54
CA ALA A 406 -10.62 -1.96 -0.64
C ALA A 406 -9.16 -1.54 -0.39
N VAL A 407 -8.21 -2.46 -0.59
CA VAL A 407 -6.78 -2.18 -0.48
C VAL A 407 -6.19 -2.12 -1.89
N ILE A 408 -5.57 -1.00 -2.21
CA ILE A 408 -4.93 -0.75 -3.51
C ILE A 408 -3.44 -0.68 -3.27
N GLN A 409 -2.70 -1.60 -3.89
CA GLN A 409 -1.24 -1.57 -3.86
C GLN A 409 -0.73 -0.77 -5.05
N CYS A 410 0.30 0.03 -4.82
CA CYS A 410 1.04 0.71 -5.87
C CYS A 410 2.53 0.60 -5.60
N ASN A 411 3.35 0.96 -6.57
CA ASN A 411 4.78 1.06 -6.39
C ASN A 411 5.15 2.20 -5.42
N PRO A 412 6.43 2.34 -5.03
CA PRO A 412 6.84 3.44 -4.19
C PRO A 412 6.50 4.80 -4.78
N ILE A 413 6.02 5.72 -3.92
CA ILE A 413 5.65 7.07 -4.35
C ILE A 413 6.81 8.03 -4.12
N MET A 414 7.32 8.60 -5.21
CA MET A 414 8.46 9.53 -5.21
C MET A 414 8.05 10.87 -5.83
N LEU A 415 8.61 11.98 -5.35
CA LEU A 415 8.27 13.32 -5.86
C LEU A 415 9.08 13.70 -7.10
N THR A 416 10.39 13.49 -7.05
CA THR A 416 11.30 13.81 -8.14
C THR A 416 11.44 12.59 -9.04
N GLU A 417 11.26 12.80 -10.33
CA GLU A 417 11.52 11.82 -11.38
C GLU A 417 12.91 12.08 -11.96
N SER A 418 13.57 11.02 -12.44
CA SER A 418 14.94 11.09 -12.97
C SER A 418 15.09 12.08 -14.14
N ASP A 419 14.05 12.29 -14.93
CA ASP A 419 13.98 13.24 -16.05
C ASP A 419 13.83 14.71 -15.60
N LYS A 420 13.40 14.96 -14.37
CA LYS A 420 13.17 16.30 -13.79
C LYS A 420 14.27 16.74 -12.82
N MET A 421 15.37 15.99 -12.73
CA MET A 421 16.53 16.35 -11.91
C MET A 421 17.26 17.57 -12.49
N ALA A 422 17.94 18.32 -11.63
CA ALA A 422 18.80 19.42 -12.08
C ALA A 422 19.97 18.88 -12.91
N PRO A 423 20.42 19.64 -13.94
CA PRO A 423 21.62 19.29 -14.69
C PRO A 423 22.82 19.13 -13.77
N LYS A 424 23.65 18.12 -14.05
CA LYS A 424 24.90 17.89 -13.30
C LYS A 424 25.78 19.14 -13.36
N GLY A 425 26.26 19.57 -12.21
CA GLY A 425 27.11 20.72 -11.96
C GLY A 425 26.35 21.94 -11.44
N ASP A 426 25.02 21.96 -11.46
CA ASP A 426 24.22 23.12 -11.06
C ASP A 426 24.34 23.41 -9.55
N LEU A 427 24.21 22.38 -8.70
CA LEU A 427 24.38 22.53 -7.26
C LEU A 427 25.82 22.94 -6.93
N ARG A 428 26.79 22.32 -7.61
CA ARG A 428 28.22 22.57 -7.39
C ARG A 428 28.58 24.03 -7.67
N LYS A 429 28.11 24.59 -8.78
CA LYS A 429 28.28 26.01 -9.11
C LYS A 429 27.64 26.91 -8.05
N ARG A 430 26.40 26.62 -7.67
CA ARG A 430 25.65 27.43 -6.70
C ARG A 430 26.28 27.48 -5.32
N LEU A 431 26.86 26.36 -4.87
CA LEU A 431 27.49 26.24 -3.55
C LEU A 431 29.01 26.51 -3.55
N GLY A 432 29.59 26.88 -4.70
CA GLY A 432 31.02 27.14 -4.84
C GLY A 432 31.89 25.91 -4.57
N ILE A 433 31.48 24.76 -5.10
CA ILE A 433 32.16 23.47 -4.93
C ILE A 433 32.91 23.13 -6.24
N PRO A 434 34.19 22.72 -6.17
CA PRO A 434 34.94 22.29 -7.35
C PRO A 434 34.26 21.13 -8.10
N LEU A 435 34.31 21.17 -9.43
CA LEU A 435 33.64 20.18 -10.28
C LEU A 435 34.31 18.80 -10.26
N ASP A 436 35.61 18.77 -9.99
CA ASP A 436 36.48 17.59 -9.91
C ASP A 436 36.52 16.95 -8.51
N SER A 437 36.03 17.64 -7.48
CA SER A 437 35.95 17.11 -6.13
C SER A 437 34.90 16.01 -5.97
N THR A 438 35.09 15.11 -5.01
CA THR A 438 34.06 14.14 -4.63
C THR A 438 33.05 14.80 -3.70
N LEU A 439 31.75 14.62 -3.95
CA LEU A 439 30.68 15.28 -3.20
C LEU A 439 29.84 14.27 -2.41
N CYS A 440 29.82 14.43 -1.09
CA CYS A 440 29.03 13.66 -0.16
C CYS A 440 27.76 14.41 0.27
N TYR A 441 26.60 13.79 0.14
CA TYR A 441 25.35 14.29 0.73
C TYR A 441 25.10 13.65 2.10
N ILE A 442 24.77 14.44 3.13
CA ILE A 442 24.44 13.91 4.46
C ILE A 442 23.05 14.37 4.89
N GLN A 443 22.17 13.42 5.23
CA GLN A 443 20.85 13.71 5.80
C GLN A 443 20.45 12.63 6.82
N LEU A 444 20.72 12.91 8.09
CA LEU A 444 20.48 11.98 9.21
C LEU A 444 19.22 12.30 10.05
N GLY A 445 18.45 13.32 9.67
CA GLY A 445 17.29 13.80 10.42
C GLY A 445 17.62 14.96 11.36
N ALA A 446 16.75 15.23 12.35
CA ALA A 446 16.81 16.39 13.25
C ALA A 446 17.94 16.29 14.32
N GLY A 447 19.18 16.06 13.89
CA GLY A 447 20.37 16.14 14.75
C GLY A 447 21.00 17.53 14.71
N ASN A 448 21.65 17.94 15.80
CA ASN A 448 22.40 19.19 15.89
C ASN A 448 23.85 18.96 15.44
N ILE A 449 24.38 19.77 14.51
CA ILE A 449 25.78 19.70 14.05
C ILE A 449 26.77 19.98 15.20
N ASN A 450 26.38 20.82 16.16
CA ASN A 450 27.27 21.32 17.20
C ASN A 450 27.43 20.35 18.39
N ASP A 451 26.72 19.22 18.37
CA ASP A 451 26.89 18.18 19.37
C ASP A 451 28.11 17.31 19.01
N ILE A 452 29.17 17.44 19.80
CA ILE A 452 30.50 16.82 19.56
C ILE A 452 30.42 15.29 19.65
N ASP A 453 29.43 14.75 20.35
CA ASP A 453 29.17 13.31 20.49
C ASP A 453 28.03 12.82 19.59
N SER A 454 27.65 13.63 18.58
CA SER A 454 26.64 13.23 17.60
C SER A 454 27.21 12.36 16.48
N GLU A 455 26.36 11.50 15.93
CA GLU A 455 26.69 10.68 14.74
C GLU A 455 27.12 11.56 13.54
N LEU A 456 26.63 12.79 13.47
CA LEU A 456 26.97 13.76 12.44
C LEU A 456 28.40 14.29 12.62
N SER A 457 28.82 14.60 13.85
CA SER A 457 30.18 15.08 14.12
C SER A 457 31.23 14.00 13.80
N TRP A 458 31.00 12.75 14.20
CA TRP A 458 31.91 11.63 13.88
C TRP A 458 31.98 11.38 12.39
N THR A 459 30.86 11.51 11.68
CA THR A 459 30.81 11.37 10.22
C THR A 459 31.61 12.49 9.53
N ILE A 460 31.45 13.75 9.95
CA ILE A 460 32.21 14.88 9.41
C ILE A 460 33.71 14.67 9.66
N LYS A 461 34.12 14.36 10.89
CA LYS A 461 35.53 14.10 11.25
C LYS A 461 36.16 12.98 10.42
N ALA A 462 35.41 11.91 10.16
CA ALA A 462 35.89 10.80 9.36
C ALA A 462 36.07 11.18 7.88
N ILE A 463 35.17 12.01 7.33
CA ILE A 463 35.30 12.54 5.95
C ILE A 463 36.41 13.60 5.85
N GLU A 464 36.65 14.41 6.89
CA GLU A 464 37.67 15.46 6.87
C GLU A 464 39.10 14.95 6.62
N LYS A 465 39.36 13.67 6.89
CA LYS A 465 40.62 12.97 6.57
C LYS A 465 40.90 12.88 5.06
N TYR A 466 39.87 13.08 4.23
CA TYR A 466 39.92 13.04 2.78
C TYR A 466 39.78 14.46 2.21
N PRO A 467 40.89 15.14 1.84
CA PRO A 467 40.88 16.54 1.42
C PRO A 467 40.10 16.81 0.13
N GLU A 468 39.92 15.79 -0.71
CA GLU A 468 39.19 15.81 -1.98
C GLU A 468 37.67 15.72 -1.83
N ILE A 469 37.17 15.39 -0.63
CA ILE A 469 35.73 15.23 -0.38
C ILE A 469 35.14 16.52 0.21
N TYR A 470 34.08 17.00 -0.44
CA TYR A 470 33.20 18.06 0.04
C TYR A 470 31.92 17.46 0.61
N ILE A 471 31.37 18.13 1.62
CA ILE A 471 30.18 17.68 2.33
C ILE A 471 29.05 18.69 2.11
N VAL A 472 27.87 18.20 1.74
CA VAL A 472 26.63 18.99 1.75
C VAL A 472 25.67 18.36 2.75
N ILE A 473 25.30 19.12 3.77
CA ILE A 473 24.35 18.69 4.79
C ILE A 473 22.95 19.15 4.38
N GLY A 474 22.04 18.19 4.20
CA GLY A 474 20.63 18.43 3.96
C GLY A 474 19.91 18.86 5.22
N GLU A 475 19.59 20.14 5.31
CA GLU A 475 18.85 20.72 6.44
C GLU A 475 17.34 20.63 6.22
N SER A 476 16.60 20.21 7.25
CA SER A 476 15.14 20.27 7.21
C SER A 476 14.65 21.71 7.32
N MET A 477 13.78 22.14 6.40
CA MET A 477 13.11 23.45 6.49
C MET A 477 12.29 23.63 7.78
N LEU A 478 11.93 22.53 8.46
CA LEU A 478 11.17 22.52 9.71
C LEU A 478 12.06 22.65 10.97
N GLY A 479 13.38 22.50 10.81
CA GLY A 479 14.35 22.56 11.91
C GLY A 479 14.97 23.95 12.09
N GLU A 480 15.74 24.07 13.18
CA GLU A 480 16.61 25.23 13.43
C GLU A 480 17.69 25.33 12.37
N ARG A 481 18.21 26.56 12.19
CA ARG A 481 19.31 26.80 11.26
C ARG A 481 20.62 26.26 11.81
N LEU A 482 21.26 25.44 11.01
CA LEU A 482 22.59 24.92 11.20
C LEU A 482 23.61 25.95 10.72
N SER A 483 24.71 26.07 11.47
CA SER A 483 25.90 26.80 11.06
C SER A 483 27.07 25.83 11.04
N SER A 484 27.98 25.98 10.09
CA SER A 484 29.18 25.18 10.01
C SER A 484 30.40 26.08 9.96
N GLU A 485 31.38 25.79 10.81
CA GLU A 485 32.70 26.44 10.78
C GLU A 485 33.68 25.72 9.85
N TYR A 486 33.29 24.56 9.32
CA TYR A 486 34.14 23.71 8.49
C TYR A 486 34.22 24.21 7.05
N LYS A 487 35.46 24.42 6.55
CA LYS A 487 35.71 25.03 5.23
C LYS A 487 35.11 24.26 4.04
N ARG A 488 34.99 22.93 4.13
CA ARG A 488 34.47 22.05 3.06
C ARG A 488 33.04 21.55 3.29
N VAL A 489 32.36 22.07 4.31
CA VAL A 489 30.96 21.78 4.57
C VAL A 489 30.10 22.90 3.97
N ARG A 490 29.01 22.50 3.31
CA ARG A 490 27.96 23.38 2.81
C ARG A 490 26.63 22.91 3.37
N ILE A 491 25.68 23.82 3.47
CA ILE A 491 24.34 23.54 3.98
C ILE A 491 23.36 23.72 2.83
N LEU A 492 22.51 22.73 2.61
CA LEU A 492 21.46 22.75 1.60
C LEU A 492 20.09 22.73 2.30
N ARG A 493 19.37 23.85 2.20
CA ARG A 493 18.02 24.02 2.78
C ARG A 493 16.99 24.24 1.67
N ASP A 494 17.01 23.37 0.67
CA ASP A 494 16.07 23.37 -0.45
C ASP A 494 15.01 22.26 -0.27
N TYR A 495 13.98 22.31 -1.09
CA TYR A 495 13.01 21.23 -1.18
C TYR A 495 12.49 21.06 -2.61
N PRO A 496 12.44 19.83 -3.15
CA PRO A 496 13.07 18.62 -2.61
C PRO A 496 14.59 18.59 -2.89
N ASN A 497 15.38 18.05 -1.95
CA ASN A 497 16.83 17.89 -2.15
C ASN A 497 17.18 16.85 -3.23
N SER A 498 16.29 15.88 -3.47
CA SER A 498 16.46 14.84 -4.49
C SER A 498 16.63 15.40 -5.92
N ARG A 499 16.21 16.65 -6.16
CA ARG A 499 16.47 17.37 -7.41
C ARG A 499 17.96 17.44 -7.76
N TYR A 500 18.86 17.46 -6.78
CA TYR A 500 20.30 17.60 -6.99
C TYR A 500 21.08 16.29 -6.84
N PHE A 501 20.41 15.13 -6.77
CA PHE A 501 21.10 13.84 -6.54
C PHE A 501 22.08 13.45 -7.64
N SER A 502 21.89 13.95 -8.87
CA SER A 502 22.82 13.81 -9.99
C SER A 502 24.22 14.41 -9.75
N ASP A 503 24.33 15.36 -8.81
CA ASP A 503 25.59 16.03 -8.47
C ASP A 503 26.39 15.31 -7.39
N PHE A 504 25.76 14.42 -6.63
CA PHE A 504 26.38 13.72 -5.52
C PHE A 504 27.04 12.42 -5.96
N ASP A 505 28.22 12.14 -5.41
CA ASP A 505 28.97 10.91 -5.71
C ASP A 505 28.55 9.77 -4.78
N PHE A 506 28.22 10.09 -3.53
CA PHE A 506 27.62 9.19 -2.56
C PHE A 506 26.84 9.96 -1.49
N ALA A 507 26.04 9.25 -0.69
CA ALA A 507 25.26 9.82 0.39
C ALA A 507 25.39 9.06 1.71
N ILE A 508 25.06 9.75 2.80
CA ILE A 508 24.91 9.20 4.13
C ILE A 508 23.51 9.58 4.62
N LEU A 509 22.61 8.61 4.66
CA LEU A 509 21.17 8.84 4.83
C LEU A 509 20.60 8.07 6.01
N ALA A 510 19.58 8.63 6.64
CA ALA A 510 18.66 7.84 7.45
C ALA A 510 17.80 6.92 6.56
N GLY A 511 17.47 5.72 7.03
CA GLY A 511 16.71 4.72 6.28
C GLY A 511 15.21 5.00 6.16
N GLY A 512 14.79 6.27 6.12
CA GLY A 512 13.38 6.66 5.98
C GLY A 512 12.84 6.40 4.57
N TYR A 513 11.53 6.17 4.46
CA TYR A 513 10.85 5.81 3.22
C TYR A 513 11.26 6.65 1.99
N ASN A 514 11.09 7.99 2.07
CA ASN A 514 11.39 8.86 0.94
C ASN A 514 12.88 8.84 0.60
N SER A 515 13.75 9.09 1.58
CA SER A 515 15.20 9.14 1.37
C SER A 515 15.76 7.85 0.78
N PHE A 516 15.25 6.70 1.24
CA PHE A 516 15.60 5.40 0.68
C PHE A 516 15.19 5.29 -0.80
N HIS A 517 13.91 5.50 -1.11
CA HIS A 517 13.43 5.34 -2.48
C HIS A 517 14.02 6.37 -3.44
N GLU A 518 14.22 7.62 -2.99
CA GLU A 518 14.89 8.66 -3.78
C GLU A 518 16.36 8.33 -4.06
N ALA A 519 17.08 7.73 -3.10
CA ALA A 519 18.47 7.30 -3.31
C ALA A 519 18.55 6.09 -4.25
N ILE A 520 17.60 5.16 -4.16
CA ILE A 520 17.49 4.04 -5.10
C ILE A 520 17.25 4.56 -6.52
N GLU A 521 16.25 5.42 -6.72
CA GLU A 521 15.91 5.97 -8.04
C GLU A 521 17.04 6.80 -8.65
N ALA A 522 17.78 7.54 -7.83
CA ALA A 522 18.95 8.29 -8.28
C ALA A 522 20.21 7.44 -8.50
N SER A 523 20.14 6.12 -8.22
CA SER A 523 21.30 5.22 -8.22
C SER A 523 22.48 5.77 -7.40
N LEU A 524 22.19 6.37 -6.24
CA LEU A 524 23.16 7.09 -5.42
C LEU A 524 23.79 6.15 -4.37
N PRO A 525 25.07 5.77 -4.49
CA PRO A 525 25.74 4.94 -3.48
C PRO A 525 25.57 5.52 -2.09
N THR A 526 25.11 4.71 -1.13
CA THR A 526 24.67 5.24 0.16
C THR A 526 25.20 4.43 1.35
N ILE A 527 25.70 5.12 2.37
CA ILE A 527 25.82 4.57 3.72
C ILE A 527 24.53 4.89 4.48
N CYS A 528 23.81 3.87 4.92
CA CYS A 528 22.54 4.04 5.60
C CYS A 528 22.70 3.92 7.13
N TYR A 529 22.21 4.93 7.85
CA TYR A 529 22.11 4.98 9.31
C TYR A 529 20.64 4.80 9.72
N PRO A 530 20.13 3.56 9.80
CA PRO A 530 18.74 3.32 10.15
C PRO A 530 18.45 3.85 11.57
N ASN A 531 17.36 4.59 11.72
CA ASN A 531 16.92 5.05 13.04
C ASN A 531 16.12 3.93 13.74
N MET A 532 16.70 3.35 14.78
CA MET A 532 16.08 2.28 15.56
C MET A 532 14.96 2.78 16.49
N LYS A 533 14.97 4.06 16.86
CA LYS A 533 14.05 4.70 17.81
C LYS A 533 12.75 5.22 17.17
N THR A 534 12.49 4.87 15.92
CA THR A 534 11.24 5.22 15.24
C THR A 534 10.05 4.52 15.89
N GLY A 535 8.88 5.18 15.89
CA GLY A 535 7.67 4.63 16.49
C GLY A 535 7.16 3.36 15.80
N ARG A 536 6.94 3.42 14.48
CA ARG A 536 6.36 2.32 13.69
C ARG A 536 7.13 1.94 12.43
N ASP A 537 7.97 2.85 11.95
CA ASP A 537 8.69 2.71 10.68
C ASP A 537 9.91 1.81 10.87
N ASP A 538 9.93 0.66 10.20
CA ASP A 538 11.10 -0.22 10.24
C ASP A 538 12.13 0.20 9.18
N GLN A 539 12.98 1.17 9.56
CA GLN A 539 14.05 1.65 8.69
C GLN A 539 15.16 0.61 8.49
N LEU A 540 15.36 -0.29 9.45
CA LEU A 540 16.42 -1.28 9.35
C LEU A 540 16.05 -2.36 8.34
N ALA A 541 14.84 -2.91 8.46
CA ALA A 541 14.36 -3.94 7.55
C ALA A 541 14.40 -3.45 6.09
N ARG A 542 14.00 -2.20 5.84
CA ARG A 542 14.11 -1.55 4.52
C ARG A 542 15.56 -1.45 4.04
N ALA A 543 16.45 -0.94 4.89
CA ALA A 543 17.84 -0.70 4.52
C ALA A 543 18.60 -2.01 4.21
N VAL A 544 18.30 -3.10 4.92
CA VAL A 544 18.93 -4.42 4.71
C VAL A 544 18.66 -4.94 3.29
N VAL A 545 17.49 -4.70 2.70
CA VAL A 545 17.21 -5.12 1.33
C VAL A 545 18.16 -4.46 0.32
N ALA A 546 18.49 -3.18 0.52
CA ALA A 546 19.48 -2.50 -0.32
C ALA A 546 20.93 -2.90 -0.01
N GLU A 547 21.22 -3.34 1.21
CA GLU A 547 22.51 -3.95 1.57
C GLU A 547 22.71 -5.29 0.86
N GLU A 548 21.70 -6.15 0.88
CA GLU A 548 21.71 -7.47 0.22
C GLU A 548 21.83 -7.34 -1.30
N ALA A 549 21.19 -6.33 -1.88
CA ALA A 549 21.35 -5.99 -3.29
C ALA A 549 22.72 -5.35 -3.60
N GLY A 550 23.55 -5.02 -2.61
CA GLY A 550 24.85 -4.37 -2.81
C GLY A 550 24.77 -2.90 -3.23
N CYS A 551 23.64 -2.23 -2.96
CA CYS A 551 23.39 -0.82 -3.28
C CYS A 551 23.73 0.13 -2.11
N MET A 552 23.74 -0.39 -0.87
CA MET A 552 23.99 0.39 0.34
C MET A 552 24.90 -0.35 1.34
N VAL A 553 25.56 0.41 2.22
CA VAL A 553 26.25 -0.11 3.40
C VAL A 553 25.45 0.27 4.65
N VAL A 554 24.99 -0.70 5.46
CA VAL A 554 24.08 -0.41 6.58
C VAL A 554 24.80 -0.47 7.92
N LEU A 555 24.89 0.68 8.61
CA LEU A 555 25.48 0.75 9.95
C LEU A 555 24.41 0.62 11.04
N LYS A 556 24.17 -0.63 11.46
CA LYS A 556 23.23 -0.95 12.56
C LYS A 556 23.69 -0.37 13.90
N ASN A 557 24.96 -0.61 14.24
CA ASN A 557 25.62 -0.07 15.43
C ASN A 557 26.69 0.91 14.98
N ARG A 558 26.50 2.19 15.28
CA ARG A 558 27.36 3.28 14.85
C ARG A 558 28.39 3.58 15.95
N THR A 559 29.65 3.32 15.63
CA THR A 559 30.81 3.71 16.43
C THR A 559 31.76 4.47 15.52
N GLU A 560 32.61 5.34 16.08
CA GLU A 560 33.58 6.12 15.29
C GLU A 560 34.40 5.23 14.34
N ASN A 561 34.92 4.10 14.83
CA ASN A 561 35.67 3.15 14.00
C ASN A 561 34.85 2.55 12.86
N LYS A 562 33.59 2.18 13.09
CA LYS A 562 32.74 1.60 12.03
C LYS A 562 32.35 2.63 10.99
N ILE A 563 32.10 3.86 11.42
CA ILE A 563 31.83 5.00 10.53
C ILE A 563 33.07 5.25 9.67
N GLN A 564 34.26 5.27 10.26
CA GLN A 564 35.52 5.44 9.53
C GLN A 564 35.71 4.38 8.46
N ILE A 565 35.55 3.09 8.80
CA ILE A 565 35.70 1.97 7.85
C ILE A 565 34.69 2.09 6.70
N ALA A 566 33.45 2.47 6.99
CA ALA A 566 32.43 2.63 5.96
C ALA A 566 32.75 3.79 5.00
N ILE A 567 33.25 4.90 5.53
CA ILE A 567 33.66 6.07 4.72
C ILE A 567 34.89 5.73 3.87
N GLU A 568 35.90 5.08 4.46
CA GLU A 568 37.09 4.61 3.73
C GLU A 568 36.71 3.68 2.57
N ARG A 569 35.73 2.80 2.78
CA ARG A 569 35.27 1.90 1.73
C ARG A 569 34.52 2.65 0.62
N ILE A 570 33.65 3.61 0.94
CA ILE A 570 32.86 4.32 -0.08
C ILE A 570 33.65 5.44 -0.77
N SER A 571 34.76 5.91 -0.19
CA SER A 571 35.66 6.89 -0.82
C SER A 571 36.39 6.31 -2.03
N GLU A 572 36.49 4.98 -2.14
CA GLU A 572 37.04 4.32 -3.33
C GLU A 572 36.09 4.40 -4.54
N PRO A 573 36.52 4.94 -5.69
CA PRO A 573 35.69 5.03 -6.89
C PRO A 573 35.15 3.68 -7.38
N GLU A 574 35.98 2.63 -7.33
CA GLU A 574 35.61 1.28 -7.77
C GLU A 574 34.42 0.72 -6.97
N VAL A 575 34.38 1.01 -5.67
CA VAL A 575 33.26 0.60 -4.80
C VAL A 575 32.00 1.34 -5.19
N ARG A 576 32.07 2.64 -5.46
CA ARG A 576 30.90 3.43 -5.90
C ARG A 576 30.37 2.96 -7.24
N ASP A 577 31.24 2.64 -8.18
CA ASP A 577 30.85 2.16 -9.51
C ASP A 577 30.21 0.76 -9.43
N MET A 578 30.75 -0.13 -8.60
CA MET A 578 30.12 -1.42 -8.28
C MET A 578 28.73 -1.23 -7.66
N MET A 579 28.58 -0.33 -6.68
CA MET A 579 27.28 -0.05 -6.06
C MET A 579 26.27 0.49 -7.09
N LYS A 580 26.69 1.43 -7.94
CA LYS A 580 25.85 2.01 -9.02
C LYS A 580 25.27 0.95 -9.96
N ALA A 581 26.06 -0.05 -10.33
CA ALA A 581 25.61 -1.13 -11.23
C ALA A 581 24.45 -1.96 -10.64
N ASN A 582 24.38 -2.07 -9.31
CA ASN A 582 23.41 -2.91 -8.63
C ASN A 582 22.02 -2.28 -8.46
N PHE A 583 21.90 -0.94 -8.55
CA PHE A 583 20.62 -0.25 -8.30
C PHE A 583 19.50 -0.64 -9.28
N SER A 584 19.86 -1.07 -10.50
CA SER A 584 18.91 -1.55 -11.51
C SER A 584 17.98 -2.66 -11.00
N ILE A 585 18.43 -3.47 -10.03
CA ILE A 585 17.67 -4.55 -9.40
C ILE A 585 16.47 -3.99 -8.59
N LEU A 586 16.65 -2.83 -7.97
CA LEU A 586 15.71 -2.22 -7.04
C LEU A 586 14.86 -1.09 -7.64
N HIS A 587 15.14 -0.67 -8.87
CA HIS A 587 14.32 0.33 -9.56
C HIS A 587 12.87 -0.16 -9.73
N ARG A 588 11.92 0.75 -9.51
CA ARG A 588 10.48 0.54 -9.65
C ARG A 588 9.88 1.78 -10.28
N THR A 589 8.80 1.62 -11.04
CA THR A 589 8.08 2.78 -11.59
C THR A 589 7.43 3.59 -10.47
N ASN A 590 7.22 4.89 -10.68
CA ASN A 590 6.66 5.74 -9.65
C ASN A 590 5.17 5.43 -9.40
N GLY A 591 4.83 5.08 -8.15
CA GLY A 591 3.46 4.73 -7.77
C GLY A 591 2.48 5.91 -7.77
N SER A 592 2.96 7.16 -7.82
CA SER A 592 2.06 8.33 -7.88
C SER A 592 1.20 8.34 -9.14
N GLU A 593 1.75 7.86 -10.26
CA GLU A 593 1.02 7.75 -11.52
C GLU A 593 -0.09 6.70 -11.43
N GLN A 594 0.21 5.51 -10.91
CA GLN A 594 -0.75 4.43 -10.72
C GLN A 594 -1.94 4.86 -9.84
N VAL A 595 -1.65 5.60 -8.77
CA VAL A 595 -2.68 6.10 -7.86
C VAL A 595 -3.46 7.25 -8.49
N ALA A 596 -2.82 8.15 -9.24
CA ALA A 596 -3.49 9.23 -9.94
C ALA A 596 -4.50 8.68 -10.96
N ASP A 597 -4.09 7.71 -11.78
CA ASP A 597 -4.95 7.05 -12.76
C ASP A 597 -6.15 6.39 -12.09
N TRP A 598 -5.89 5.62 -11.03
CA TRP A 598 -6.96 4.98 -10.28
C TRP A 598 -7.96 6.00 -9.68
N ILE A 599 -7.48 7.09 -9.08
CA ILE A 599 -8.36 8.14 -8.53
C ILE A 599 -9.22 8.76 -9.62
N LEU A 600 -8.61 9.12 -10.75
CA LEU A 600 -9.31 9.74 -11.88
C LEU A 600 -10.40 8.82 -12.45
N GLU A 601 -10.12 7.51 -12.57
CA GLU A 601 -11.11 6.52 -12.97
C GLU A 601 -12.31 6.40 -12.02
N GLN A 602 -12.11 6.65 -10.72
CA GLN A 602 -13.19 6.56 -9.73
C GLN A 602 -14.08 7.81 -9.69
N ILE A 603 -13.58 8.98 -10.11
CA ILE A 603 -14.30 10.27 -10.01
C ILE A 603 -14.87 10.79 -11.34
N ASN A 604 -14.55 10.13 -12.46
CA ASN A 604 -15.02 10.45 -13.81
C ASN A 604 -16.22 9.60 -14.24
#